data_AF-A0A2M8RWH1-F1
#
_entry.id   AF-A0A2M8RWH1-F1
#
_cell.length_a   1.000
_cell.length_b   1.000
_cell.length_c   1.000
_cell.angle_alpha   90.00
_cell.angle_beta   90.00
_cell.angle_gamma   90.00
#
_symmetry.space_group_name_H-M   'P 1'
#
loop_
_entity.id
_entity.type
_entity.pdbx_description
1 polymer ?
#
loop_
_entity_poly.entity_id
_entity_poly.type
_entity_poly.pdbx_seq_one_letter_code
_entity_poly.pdbx_strand_id
1 'polypeptide(L)'
;MAQFKFSPIKIGIRPTIDGRRMGVRESLEEQTMNMAKSVARLLEQNLRHTDGSFVECVIADTCIGGVAEAAACAEKFKLNNVGLTVTVTPCWCYGSETIDMDPHMPKAIWGFNGTERPGAVYLAAALAGHSQMGLPAFSIYGTEVQEADDTSIPEDVQEKLLRFARAGLVVATIRGKSYLSIGSVSMGIAGSIVNQPFFQEYLGMRNEYVDMTEIKRRLDRKIYDQEEVDLALSWVKEYCKEGIDVNTPEHQRTPEERAELWENVVKMSIITRDLMVGNPKLAALNFGEEALGHNAIAAGFQGQRHWTDHLPNGDFMEAMLNSTYDWNGVRPPYILATENDSLNGVNMLFGHQLTGQAQIFADVRTYWSEDAVERVTGFRPESGFIHLINSGSAALDGTGQHKDQTGNPTIKPVWEVTEEDGKRCLENTRWCPAVHEYFRGGGYSSQYLTKGGMPFTMHRLNIIKGIGPVLQIAEGWSIELPEDVHNTLMKRTNETWPYTWFVPRLTGNGAFADVYSVMANWGANHCVATYGHVGADLITLASMLRIPVCMHNVAEKDVFRPSAWSGFGQDKEGQDYRACANFGPLYK
;
A
#
# COMPACT_ATOMS: atom_id res chain seq x y z
N MET A 1 16.12 9.22 -25.28
CA MET A 1 16.22 7.87 -24.70
C MET A 1 14.81 7.32 -24.50
N ALA A 2 14.58 6.04 -24.77
CA ALA A 2 13.27 5.42 -24.55
C ALA A 2 13.01 5.31 -23.04
N GLN A 3 11.87 5.81 -22.57
CA GLN A 3 11.39 5.56 -21.21
C GLN A 3 11.22 4.03 -21.06
N PHE A 4 11.87 3.42 -20.07
CA PHE A 4 11.77 1.98 -19.85
C PHE A 4 10.35 1.62 -19.44
N LYS A 5 9.50 1.27 -20.40
CA LYS A 5 8.16 0.72 -20.14
C LYS A 5 8.31 -0.77 -19.82
N PHE A 6 8.22 -1.11 -18.53
CA PHE A 6 8.12 -2.49 -18.12
C PHE A 6 6.75 -3.06 -18.51
N SER A 7 6.71 -4.32 -18.95
CA SER A 7 5.45 -5.02 -19.15
C SER A 7 4.73 -5.15 -17.81
N PRO A 8 3.42 -4.86 -17.72
CA PRO A 8 2.64 -5.08 -16.51
C PRO A 8 2.66 -6.56 -16.08
N ILE A 9 2.44 -6.80 -14.80
CA ILE A 9 2.30 -8.16 -14.26
C ILE A 9 0.95 -8.73 -14.68
N LYS A 10 0.94 -10.01 -15.12
CA LYS A 10 -0.30 -10.71 -15.49
C LYS A 10 -0.68 -11.80 -14.49
N ILE A 11 -1.94 -12.22 -14.51
CA ILE A 11 -2.43 -13.36 -13.72
C ILE A 11 -2.53 -14.60 -14.62
N GLY A 12 -1.88 -15.70 -14.22
CA GLY A 12 -1.95 -16.97 -14.94
C GLY A 12 -3.14 -17.82 -14.49
N ILE A 13 -3.99 -18.27 -15.42
CA ILE A 13 -5.13 -19.15 -15.12
C ILE A 13 -4.85 -20.57 -15.65
N ARG A 14 -4.88 -21.54 -14.74
CA ARG A 14 -4.51 -22.95 -14.99
C ARG A 14 -5.76 -23.85 -14.94
N PRO A 15 -6.46 -24.11 -16.07
CA PRO A 15 -7.56 -25.07 -16.12
C PRO A 15 -7.02 -26.50 -15.99
N THR A 16 -7.19 -27.15 -14.83
CA THR A 16 -6.76 -28.55 -14.61
C THR A 16 -7.91 -29.52 -14.85
N ILE A 17 -7.63 -30.70 -15.41
CA ILE A 17 -8.65 -31.66 -15.85
C ILE A 17 -8.24 -33.12 -15.52
N ASP A 18 -9.19 -34.04 -15.52
CA ASP A 18 -8.90 -35.49 -15.50
C ASP A 18 -8.18 -35.88 -16.81
N GLY A 19 -6.99 -36.49 -16.69
CA GLY A 19 -6.18 -36.90 -17.84
C GLY A 19 -6.73 -38.10 -18.62
N ARG A 20 -7.72 -38.85 -18.08
CA ARG A 20 -8.30 -40.04 -18.73
C ARG A 20 -9.10 -39.64 -19.96
N ARG A 21 -8.75 -40.24 -21.11
CA ARG A 21 -9.50 -40.09 -22.36
C ARG A 21 -10.66 -41.10 -22.42
N MET A 22 -11.14 -41.38 -23.64
CA MET A 22 -12.26 -42.31 -23.90
C MET A 22 -13.60 -41.79 -23.34
N GLY A 23 -13.79 -40.47 -23.36
CA GLY A 23 -15.05 -39.81 -23.05
C GLY A 23 -15.01 -39.00 -21.75
N VAL A 24 -14.12 -39.30 -20.81
CA VAL A 24 -14.05 -38.58 -19.52
C VAL A 24 -13.53 -37.16 -19.74
N ARG A 25 -12.27 -37.01 -20.16
CA ARG A 25 -11.66 -35.71 -20.44
C ARG A 25 -12.46 -34.93 -21.48
N GLU A 26 -12.82 -35.58 -22.58
CA GLU A 26 -13.55 -34.95 -23.69
C GLU A 26 -14.88 -34.32 -23.23
N SER A 27 -15.57 -34.91 -22.23
CA SER A 27 -16.80 -34.36 -21.65
C SER A 27 -16.61 -33.15 -20.74
N LEU A 28 -15.39 -32.85 -20.31
CA LEU A 28 -15.07 -31.85 -19.29
C LEU A 28 -14.27 -30.65 -19.81
N GLU A 29 -13.67 -30.77 -21.01
CA GLU A 29 -12.81 -29.73 -21.61
C GLU A 29 -13.51 -28.36 -21.67
N GLU A 30 -14.76 -28.33 -22.14
CA GLU A 30 -15.51 -27.09 -22.30
C GLU A 30 -15.81 -26.43 -20.95
N GLN A 31 -16.37 -27.17 -19.99
CA GLN A 31 -16.68 -26.66 -18.65
C GLN A 31 -15.41 -26.15 -17.93
N THR A 32 -14.32 -26.92 -18.00
CA THR A 32 -13.05 -26.57 -17.35
C THR A 32 -12.46 -25.29 -17.94
N MET A 33 -12.46 -25.16 -19.27
CA MET A 33 -11.97 -23.97 -19.94
C MET A 33 -12.90 -22.75 -19.72
N ASN A 34 -14.21 -22.97 -19.65
CA ASN A 34 -15.17 -21.90 -19.35
C ASN A 34 -15.00 -21.37 -17.92
N MET A 35 -14.69 -22.24 -16.95
CA MET A 35 -14.34 -21.84 -15.59
C MET A 35 -13.06 -20.98 -15.56
N ALA A 36 -12.04 -21.30 -16.38
CA ALA A 36 -10.87 -20.44 -16.50
C ALA A 36 -11.19 -19.07 -17.11
N LYS A 37 -12.03 -19.04 -18.16
CA LYS A 37 -12.48 -17.81 -18.80
C LYS A 37 -13.35 -16.94 -17.88
N SER A 38 -14.18 -17.55 -17.03
CA SER A 38 -15.02 -16.80 -16.09
C SER A 38 -14.17 -16.14 -15.00
N VAL A 39 -13.17 -16.85 -14.45
CA VAL A 39 -12.20 -16.25 -13.52
C VAL A 39 -11.42 -15.13 -14.19
N ALA A 40 -10.88 -15.36 -15.38
CA ALA A 40 -10.16 -14.31 -16.11
C ALA A 40 -11.02 -13.04 -16.26
N ARG A 41 -12.27 -13.21 -16.73
CA ARG A 41 -13.22 -12.09 -16.87
C ARG A 41 -13.51 -11.38 -15.56
N LEU A 42 -13.74 -12.12 -14.47
CA LEU A 42 -13.98 -11.53 -13.15
C LEU A 42 -12.80 -10.64 -12.73
N LEU A 43 -11.58 -11.15 -12.85
CA LEU A 43 -10.36 -10.45 -12.44
C LEU A 43 -10.10 -9.22 -13.33
N GLU A 44 -10.19 -9.38 -14.65
CA GLU A 44 -9.97 -8.30 -15.63
C GLU A 44 -11.00 -7.17 -15.53
N GLN A 45 -12.22 -7.45 -15.03
CA GLN A 45 -13.28 -6.44 -14.87
C GLN A 45 -13.21 -5.68 -13.54
N ASN A 46 -12.59 -6.27 -12.50
CA ASN A 46 -12.66 -5.75 -11.14
C ASN A 46 -11.30 -5.28 -10.59
N LEU A 47 -10.19 -5.71 -11.20
CA LEU A 47 -8.85 -5.36 -10.72
C LEU A 47 -8.10 -4.48 -11.73
N ARG A 48 -7.41 -3.49 -11.19
CA ARG A 48 -6.56 -2.56 -11.94
C ARG A 48 -5.17 -2.52 -11.31
N HIS A 49 -4.17 -2.23 -12.13
CA HIS A 49 -2.87 -1.77 -11.65
C HIS A 49 -2.98 -0.34 -11.11
N THR A 50 -1.96 0.13 -10.38
CA THR A 50 -1.97 1.47 -9.78
C THR A 50 -1.90 2.60 -10.80
N ASP A 51 -1.62 2.32 -12.08
CA ASP A 51 -1.75 3.28 -13.18
C ASP A 51 -3.18 3.38 -13.74
N GLY A 52 -4.12 2.59 -13.20
CA GLY A 52 -5.51 2.53 -13.62
C GLY A 52 -5.79 1.57 -14.77
N SER A 53 -4.77 0.96 -15.39
CA SER A 53 -5.00 -0.07 -16.42
C SER A 53 -5.63 -1.32 -15.79
N PHE A 54 -6.56 -1.95 -16.50
CA PHE A 54 -7.10 -3.24 -16.05
C PHE A 54 -6.02 -4.31 -16.11
N VAL A 55 -6.05 -5.22 -15.14
CA VAL A 55 -5.15 -6.39 -15.12
C VAL A 55 -5.45 -7.28 -16.31
N GLU A 56 -4.43 -7.95 -16.85
CA GLU A 56 -4.59 -8.95 -17.90
C GLU A 56 -4.40 -10.37 -17.36
N CYS A 57 -5.20 -11.31 -17.86
CA CYS A 57 -5.04 -12.73 -17.55
C CYS A 57 -4.43 -13.51 -18.73
N VAL A 58 -3.65 -14.54 -18.41
CA VAL A 58 -3.07 -15.48 -19.37
C VAL A 58 -3.57 -16.88 -19.04
N ILE A 59 -4.43 -17.43 -19.89
CA ILE A 59 -4.94 -18.80 -19.72
C ILE A 59 -3.97 -19.79 -20.38
N ALA A 60 -3.78 -20.98 -19.80
CA ALA A 60 -3.06 -22.07 -20.45
C ALA A 60 -3.66 -22.41 -21.83
N ASP A 61 -2.83 -22.80 -22.81
CA ASP A 61 -3.31 -23.13 -24.16
C ASP A 61 -4.22 -24.37 -24.21
N THR A 62 -4.07 -25.26 -23.23
CA THR A 62 -4.82 -26.50 -23.08
C THR A 62 -5.21 -26.70 -21.63
N CYS A 63 -6.25 -27.51 -21.38
CA CYS A 63 -6.47 -28.04 -20.04
C CYS A 63 -5.29 -28.94 -19.61
N ILE A 64 -4.97 -28.91 -18.33
CA ILE A 64 -3.79 -29.56 -17.75
C ILE A 64 -4.22 -30.85 -17.05
N GLY A 65 -4.04 -31.98 -17.74
CA GLY A 65 -4.29 -33.32 -17.22
C GLY A 65 -3.03 -34.05 -16.72
N GLY A 66 -1.85 -33.48 -16.93
CA GLY A 66 -0.59 -34.03 -16.44
C GLY A 66 0.62 -33.13 -16.68
N VAL A 67 1.81 -33.66 -16.36
CA VAL A 67 3.05 -32.88 -16.24
C VAL A 67 3.51 -32.20 -17.54
N ALA A 68 3.26 -32.80 -18.72
CA ALA A 68 3.68 -32.21 -19.99
C ALA A 68 2.91 -30.92 -20.30
N GLU A 69 1.61 -30.90 -20.04
CA GLU A 69 0.75 -29.73 -20.22
C GLU A 69 1.03 -28.67 -19.14
N ALA A 70 1.32 -29.11 -17.90
CA ALA A 70 1.74 -28.22 -16.83
C ALA A 70 3.06 -27.50 -17.17
N ALA A 71 4.02 -28.21 -17.76
CA ALA A 71 5.29 -27.63 -18.21
C ALA A 71 5.12 -26.64 -19.36
N ALA A 72 4.26 -26.96 -20.35
CA ALA A 72 3.94 -26.05 -21.44
C ALA A 72 3.25 -24.76 -20.93
N CYS A 73 2.33 -24.90 -19.96
CA CYS A 73 1.69 -23.77 -19.29
C CYS A 73 2.73 -22.89 -18.56
N ALA A 74 3.65 -23.50 -17.82
CA ALA A 74 4.70 -22.77 -17.10
C ALA A 74 5.61 -21.98 -18.05
N GLU A 75 5.99 -22.56 -19.19
CA GLU A 75 6.79 -21.85 -20.21
C GLU A 75 6.02 -20.66 -20.80
N LYS A 76 4.73 -20.84 -21.14
CA LYS A 76 3.88 -19.73 -21.59
C LYS A 76 3.82 -18.61 -20.56
N PHE A 77 3.61 -18.95 -19.29
CA PHE A 77 3.48 -17.97 -18.21
C PHE A 77 4.77 -17.17 -18.00
N LYS A 78 5.92 -17.85 -18.04
CA LYS A 78 7.24 -17.22 -17.99
C LYS A 78 7.44 -16.19 -19.11
N LEU A 79 7.03 -16.51 -20.33
CA LEU A 79 7.15 -15.61 -21.49
C LEU A 79 6.15 -14.44 -21.47
N ASN A 80 5.10 -14.51 -20.64
CA ASN A 80 4.04 -13.50 -20.56
C ASN A 80 4.05 -12.68 -19.26
N ASN A 81 5.16 -12.71 -18.49
CA ASN A 81 5.32 -11.95 -17.26
C ASN A 81 4.19 -12.20 -16.23
N VAL A 82 3.76 -13.47 -16.12
CA VAL A 82 2.81 -13.89 -15.08
C VAL A 82 3.51 -13.85 -13.73
N GLY A 83 2.86 -13.20 -12.75
CA GLY A 83 3.41 -13.05 -11.39
C GLY A 83 2.71 -13.89 -10.31
N LEU A 84 1.54 -14.44 -10.62
CA LEU A 84 0.71 -15.23 -9.71
C LEU A 84 -0.21 -16.16 -10.52
N THR A 85 -0.63 -17.27 -9.91
CA THR A 85 -1.45 -18.28 -10.60
C THR A 85 -2.73 -18.64 -9.86
N VAL A 86 -3.81 -18.83 -10.62
CA VAL A 86 -5.08 -19.40 -10.14
C VAL A 86 -5.34 -20.69 -10.91
N THR A 87 -5.32 -21.82 -10.21
CA THR A 87 -5.74 -23.11 -10.77
C THR A 87 -7.23 -23.30 -10.57
N VAL A 88 -7.94 -23.76 -11.61
CA VAL A 88 -9.39 -23.99 -11.56
C VAL A 88 -9.71 -25.39 -12.05
N THR A 89 -10.71 -26.04 -11.45
CA THR A 89 -11.26 -27.28 -12.02
C THR A 89 -12.68 -27.60 -11.53
N PRO A 90 -13.50 -28.21 -12.40
CA PRO A 90 -14.75 -28.83 -11.99
C PRO A 90 -14.60 -30.30 -11.55
N CYS A 91 -13.42 -30.91 -11.64
CA CYS A 91 -13.29 -32.37 -11.55
C CYS A 91 -12.05 -32.87 -10.79
N TRP A 92 -11.92 -34.19 -10.69
CA TRP A 92 -10.69 -34.83 -10.22
C TRP A 92 -9.54 -34.58 -11.21
N CYS A 93 -8.37 -34.21 -10.70
CA CYS A 93 -7.13 -34.14 -11.48
C CYS A 93 -5.98 -34.79 -10.69
N TYR A 94 -4.85 -35.06 -11.34
CA TYR A 94 -3.76 -35.85 -10.76
C TYR A 94 -2.82 -35.06 -9.84
N GLY A 95 -3.36 -34.43 -8.79
CA GLY A 95 -2.62 -33.82 -7.68
C GLY A 95 -1.25 -33.23 -8.07
N SER A 96 -0.16 -33.84 -7.60
CA SER A 96 1.21 -33.39 -7.81
C SER A 96 1.66 -33.31 -9.28
N GLU A 97 1.02 -34.04 -10.20
CA GLU A 97 1.35 -33.95 -11.63
C GLU A 97 0.86 -32.63 -12.26
N THR A 98 -0.12 -31.97 -11.63
CA THR A 98 -0.80 -30.79 -12.19
C THR A 98 -0.63 -29.51 -11.36
N ILE A 99 -0.14 -29.58 -10.12
CA ILE A 99 0.10 -28.38 -9.30
C ILE A 99 1.16 -27.45 -9.91
N ASP A 100 1.14 -26.20 -9.48
CA ASP A 100 2.17 -25.22 -9.84
C ASP A 100 3.38 -25.36 -8.90
N MET A 101 4.55 -25.63 -9.48
CA MET A 101 5.78 -25.91 -8.76
C MET A 101 6.65 -24.67 -8.53
N ASP A 102 6.26 -23.48 -9.02
CA ASP A 102 7.02 -22.27 -8.76
C ASP A 102 6.99 -21.91 -7.25
N PRO A 103 8.16 -21.76 -6.59
CA PRO A 103 8.19 -21.48 -5.16
C PRO A 103 7.92 -20.01 -4.81
N HIS A 104 8.06 -19.09 -5.77
CA HIS A 104 8.03 -17.64 -5.55
C HIS A 104 6.68 -17.01 -5.91
N MET A 105 5.94 -17.58 -6.86
CA MET A 105 4.63 -17.04 -7.24
C MET A 105 3.58 -17.32 -6.15
N PRO A 106 2.74 -16.33 -5.79
CA PRO A 106 1.49 -16.59 -5.08
C PRO A 106 0.59 -17.49 -5.92
N LYS A 107 -0.04 -18.49 -5.28
CA LYS A 107 -0.89 -19.48 -5.96
C LYS A 107 -2.18 -19.74 -5.20
N ALA A 108 -3.28 -19.83 -5.93
CA ALA A 108 -4.58 -20.25 -5.42
C ALA A 108 -5.15 -21.39 -6.26
N ILE A 109 -6.02 -22.19 -5.63
CA ILE A 109 -6.78 -23.24 -6.31
C ILE A 109 -8.26 -23.04 -5.99
N TRP A 110 -9.09 -22.93 -7.01
CA TRP A 110 -10.54 -23.00 -6.92
C TRP A 110 -11.04 -24.35 -7.43
N GLY A 111 -11.56 -25.17 -6.51
CA GLY A 111 -12.29 -26.39 -6.85
C GLY A 111 -13.79 -26.12 -6.85
N PHE A 112 -14.46 -26.43 -7.96
CA PHE A 112 -15.92 -26.33 -8.07
C PHE A 112 -16.60 -27.22 -7.02
N ASN A 113 -17.62 -26.68 -6.34
CA ASN A 113 -18.42 -27.43 -5.38
C ASN A 113 -19.61 -28.12 -6.07
N GLY A 114 -19.33 -29.07 -6.95
CA GLY A 114 -20.32 -29.90 -7.63
C GLY A 114 -20.28 -31.35 -7.16
N THR A 115 -21.33 -32.12 -7.47
CA THR A 115 -21.42 -33.53 -7.05
C THR A 115 -21.03 -34.52 -8.14
N GLU A 116 -21.38 -34.21 -9.39
CA GLU A 116 -21.20 -35.05 -10.57
C GLU A 116 -19.72 -35.27 -10.86
N ARG A 117 -18.89 -34.27 -10.54
CA ARG A 117 -17.45 -34.27 -10.75
C ARG A 117 -16.77 -33.67 -9.52
N PRO A 118 -15.75 -34.34 -8.96
CA PRO A 118 -15.30 -34.05 -7.61
C PRO A 118 -14.20 -32.96 -7.58
N GLY A 119 -14.53 -31.73 -8.03
CA GLY A 119 -13.59 -30.59 -8.05
C GLY A 119 -13.02 -30.24 -6.67
N ALA A 120 -13.84 -30.26 -5.63
CA ALA A 120 -13.41 -30.07 -4.25
C ALA A 120 -12.46 -31.17 -3.72
N VAL A 121 -12.57 -32.39 -4.26
CA VAL A 121 -11.65 -33.49 -3.90
C VAL A 121 -10.27 -33.26 -4.51
N TYR A 122 -10.20 -32.76 -5.75
CA TYR A 122 -8.93 -32.30 -6.30
C TYR A 122 -8.34 -31.17 -5.47
N LEU A 123 -9.15 -30.17 -5.10
CA LEU A 123 -8.70 -29.04 -4.28
C LEU A 123 -7.99 -29.52 -3.01
N ALA A 124 -8.63 -30.40 -2.23
CA ALA A 124 -8.04 -30.94 -1.01
C ALA A 124 -6.74 -31.73 -1.29
N ALA A 125 -6.73 -32.58 -2.33
CA ALA A 125 -5.56 -33.38 -2.69
C ALA A 125 -4.37 -32.52 -3.19
N ALA A 126 -4.64 -31.51 -4.01
CA ALA A 126 -3.64 -30.59 -4.52
C ALA A 126 -3.05 -29.71 -3.40
N LEU A 127 -3.87 -29.21 -2.49
CA LEU A 127 -3.41 -28.44 -1.33
C LEU A 127 -2.60 -29.29 -0.34
N ALA A 128 -2.95 -30.58 -0.18
CA ALA A 128 -2.12 -31.52 0.56
C ALA A 128 -0.74 -31.70 -0.09
N GLY A 129 -0.70 -31.84 -1.43
CA GLY A 129 0.55 -31.89 -2.20
C GLY A 129 1.39 -30.62 -2.03
N HIS A 130 0.78 -29.44 -2.17
CA HIS A 130 1.44 -28.16 -1.92
C HIS A 130 2.03 -28.07 -0.51
N SER A 131 1.27 -28.47 0.51
CA SER A 131 1.73 -28.43 1.90
C SER A 131 2.88 -29.42 2.14
N GLN A 132 2.79 -30.64 1.59
CA GLN A 132 3.82 -31.67 1.69
C GLN A 132 5.13 -31.25 1.00
N MET A 133 5.04 -30.49 -0.08
CA MET A 133 6.21 -30.00 -0.84
C MET A 133 6.73 -28.65 -0.36
N GLY A 134 6.12 -28.04 0.67
CA GLY A 134 6.54 -26.72 1.16
C GLY A 134 6.24 -25.57 0.18
N LEU A 135 5.17 -25.68 -0.61
CA LEU A 135 4.76 -24.72 -1.63
C LEU A 135 3.39 -24.11 -1.29
N PRO A 136 3.26 -23.22 -0.28
CA PRO A 136 1.97 -22.70 0.17
C PRO A 136 1.05 -22.22 -0.96
N ALA A 137 -0.22 -22.63 -0.89
CA ALA A 137 -1.27 -22.23 -1.83
C ALA A 137 -2.60 -21.97 -1.10
N PHE A 138 -3.38 -21.03 -1.63
CA PHE A 138 -4.68 -20.63 -1.11
C PHE A 138 -5.80 -21.57 -1.56
N SER A 139 -6.72 -21.84 -0.63
CA SER A 139 -7.90 -22.66 -0.87
C SER A 139 -9.12 -21.79 -1.18
N ILE A 140 -9.71 -21.97 -2.35
CA ILE A 140 -10.96 -21.32 -2.72
C ILE A 140 -12.01 -22.41 -2.91
N TYR A 141 -12.95 -22.46 -1.97
CA TYR A 141 -14.06 -23.42 -1.94
C TYR A 141 -15.33 -22.65 -1.60
N GLY A 142 -16.35 -22.82 -2.43
CA GLY A 142 -17.67 -22.20 -2.25
C GLY A 142 -18.48 -22.91 -1.18
N THR A 143 -19.29 -22.18 -0.41
CA THR A 143 -20.08 -22.76 0.68
C THR A 143 -21.21 -23.66 0.20
N GLU A 144 -21.87 -23.29 -0.91
CA GLU A 144 -23.04 -24.00 -1.44
C GLU A 144 -22.66 -24.90 -2.61
N VAL A 145 -23.38 -26.02 -2.74
CA VAL A 145 -23.26 -26.92 -3.90
C VAL A 145 -23.87 -26.24 -5.13
N GLN A 146 -23.18 -26.31 -6.26
CA GLN A 146 -23.63 -25.77 -7.55
C GLN A 146 -23.97 -26.90 -8.54
N GLU A 147 -24.95 -26.66 -9.39
CA GLU A 147 -25.33 -27.57 -10.48
C GLU A 147 -24.22 -27.65 -11.55
N ALA A 148 -24.07 -28.79 -12.22
CA ALA A 148 -22.96 -29.01 -13.15
C ALA A 148 -22.92 -28.03 -14.34
N ASP A 149 -24.06 -27.46 -14.75
CA ASP A 149 -24.16 -26.47 -15.83
C ASP A 149 -24.15 -25.01 -15.35
N ASP A 150 -24.04 -24.77 -14.03
CA ASP A 150 -23.92 -23.42 -13.47
C ASP A 150 -22.54 -22.83 -13.78
N THR A 151 -22.54 -21.75 -14.55
CA THR A 151 -21.32 -21.01 -14.92
C THR A 151 -21.05 -19.78 -14.05
N SER A 152 -21.93 -19.49 -13.09
CA SER A 152 -21.77 -18.35 -12.18
C SER A 152 -20.67 -18.60 -11.14
N ILE A 153 -19.99 -17.52 -10.74
CA ILE A 153 -19.02 -17.55 -9.65
C ILE A 153 -19.74 -17.06 -8.38
N PRO A 154 -19.91 -17.89 -7.34
CA PRO A 154 -20.56 -17.48 -6.08
C PRO A 154 -19.86 -16.29 -5.42
N GLU A 155 -20.59 -15.48 -4.66
CA GLU A 155 -20.06 -14.26 -4.02
C GLU A 155 -18.87 -14.53 -3.09
N ASP A 156 -18.93 -15.60 -2.29
CA ASP A 156 -17.85 -16.00 -1.38
C ASP A 156 -16.59 -16.49 -2.12
N VAL A 157 -16.77 -17.07 -3.31
CA VAL A 157 -15.69 -17.42 -4.24
C VAL A 157 -15.11 -16.17 -4.89
N GLN A 158 -15.96 -15.24 -5.34
CA GLN A 158 -15.53 -13.96 -5.92
C GLN A 158 -14.67 -13.17 -4.91
N GLU A 159 -15.13 -13.07 -3.66
CA GLU A 159 -14.41 -12.37 -2.59
C GLU A 159 -12.99 -12.93 -2.41
N LYS A 160 -12.86 -14.26 -2.29
CA LYS A 160 -11.56 -14.94 -2.13
C LYS A 160 -10.66 -14.79 -3.36
N LEU A 161 -11.22 -14.90 -4.57
CA LEU A 161 -10.49 -14.70 -5.82
C LEU A 161 -9.93 -13.28 -5.93
N LEU A 162 -10.77 -12.27 -5.65
CA LEU A 162 -10.39 -10.87 -5.72
C LEU A 162 -9.37 -10.51 -4.64
N ARG A 163 -9.57 -10.97 -3.39
CA ARG A 163 -8.61 -10.76 -2.27
C ARG A 163 -7.25 -11.40 -2.58
N PHE A 164 -7.25 -12.67 -3.02
CA PHE A 164 -6.03 -13.36 -3.43
C PHE A 164 -5.31 -12.61 -4.56
N ALA A 165 -6.03 -12.29 -5.64
CA ALA A 165 -5.43 -11.67 -6.81
C ALA A 165 -4.88 -10.28 -6.50
N ARG A 166 -5.61 -9.46 -5.74
CA ARG A 166 -5.17 -8.13 -5.28
C ARG A 166 -3.87 -8.23 -4.49
N ALA A 167 -3.81 -9.08 -3.46
CA ALA A 167 -2.61 -9.27 -2.65
C ALA A 167 -1.43 -9.87 -3.46
N GLY A 168 -1.70 -10.85 -4.32
CA GLY A 168 -0.66 -11.48 -5.14
C GLY A 168 -0.06 -10.54 -6.19
N LEU A 169 -0.87 -9.63 -6.75
CA LEU A 169 -0.40 -8.58 -7.64
C LEU A 169 0.57 -7.63 -6.93
N VAL A 170 0.35 -7.31 -5.65
CA VAL A 170 1.31 -6.51 -4.86
C VAL A 170 2.66 -7.22 -4.79
N VAL A 171 2.67 -8.49 -4.36
CA VAL A 171 3.91 -9.29 -4.23
C VAL A 171 4.70 -9.32 -5.54
N ALA A 172 4.00 -9.54 -6.65
CA ALA A 172 4.62 -9.62 -7.97
C ALA A 172 5.07 -8.25 -8.52
N THR A 173 4.33 -7.18 -8.25
CA THR A 173 4.60 -5.83 -8.78
C THR A 173 5.80 -5.17 -8.11
N ILE A 174 5.97 -5.36 -6.80
CA ILE A 174 7.09 -4.76 -6.06
C ILE A 174 8.43 -5.48 -6.34
N ARG A 175 8.38 -6.75 -6.76
CA ARG A 175 9.58 -7.55 -7.06
C ARG A 175 10.41 -6.88 -8.16
N GLY A 176 11.70 -6.70 -7.90
CA GLY A 176 12.65 -6.06 -8.82
C GLY A 176 12.58 -4.53 -8.87
N LYS A 177 11.69 -3.89 -8.10
CA LYS A 177 11.67 -2.44 -7.91
C LYS A 177 12.62 -2.01 -6.80
N SER A 178 12.90 -0.71 -6.73
CA SER A 178 13.78 -0.14 -5.71
C SER A 178 13.01 0.59 -4.62
N TYR A 179 13.53 0.56 -3.40
CA TYR A 179 13.34 1.63 -2.41
C TYR A 179 14.49 2.63 -2.52
N LEU A 180 14.20 3.91 -2.73
CA LEU A 180 15.23 4.96 -2.79
C LEU A 180 15.36 5.68 -1.43
N SER A 181 16.50 5.51 -0.78
CA SER A 181 16.87 6.24 0.42
C SER A 181 17.54 7.57 0.03
N ILE A 182 16.86 8.69 0.26
CA ILE A 182 17.41 10.04 0.06
C ILE A 182 17.88 10.56 1.41
N GLY A 183 19.19 10.52 1.60
CA GLY A 183 19.83 10.53 2.91
C GLY A 183 19.87 9.13 3.52
N SER A 184 19.87 9.08 4.84
CA SER A 184 20.05 7.89 5.67
C SER A 184 19.12 7.99 6.89
N VAL A 185 19.66 7.79 8.10
CA VAL A 185 18.91 7.79 9.36
C VAL A 185 18.47 9.20 9.75
N SER A 186 17.17 9.38 10.03
CA SER A 186 16.64 10.59 10.63
C SER A 186 16.52 10.42 12.14
N MET A 187 17.19 11.27 12.91
CA MET A 187 17.03 11.41 14.38
C MET A 187 17.11 10.11 15.21
N GLY A 188 17.76 9.05 14.69
CA GLY A 188 17.83 7.75 15.36
C GLY A 188 16.55 6.91 15.25
N ILE A 189 15.61 7.26 14.36
CA ILE A 189 14.39 6.49 14.10
C ILE A 189 14.76 5.14 13.51
N ALA A 190 14.36 4.06 14.19
CA ALA A 190 14.72 2.70 13.82
C ALA A 190 14.30 2.33 12.39
N GLY A 191 13.12 2.76 11.95
CA GLY A 191 12.64 2.50 10.58
C GLY A 191 13.42 3.21 9.48
N SER A 192 14.17 4.26 9.81
CA SER A 192 15.08 4.96 8.88
C SER A 192 16.47 4.31 8.77
N ILE A 193 16.77 3.34 9.64
CA ILE A 193 17.91 2.45 9.47
C ILE A 193 17.51 1.39 8.43
N VAL A 194 17.61 1.75 7.15
CA VAL A 194 17.16 0.93 6.02
C VAL A 194 17.78 -0.48 6.10
N ASN A 195 16.93 -1.49 6.25
CA ASN A 195 17.34 -2.88 6.38
C ASN A 195 17.30 -3.58 5.01
N GLN A 196 18.43 -3.59 4.30
CA GLN A 196 18.52 -4.20 2.97
C GLN A 196 18.12 -5.69 2.92
N PRO A 197 18.53 -6.55 3.88
CA PRO A 197 18.05 -7.95 3.91
C PRO A 197 16.52 -8.07 3.95
N PHE A 198 15.81 -7.20 4.66
CA PHE A 198 14.34 -7.20 4.65
C PHE A 198 13.78 -6.93 3.25
N PHE A 199 14.22 -5.86 2.58
CA PHE A 199 13.77 -5.54 1.22
C PHE A 199 14.10 -6.65 0.23
N GLN A 200 15.29 -7.23 0.32
CA GLN A 200 15.73 -8.29 -0.59
C GLN A 200 14.99 -9.61 -0.32
N GLU A 201 15.07 -10.14 0.90
CA GLU A 201 14.61 -11.50 1.23
C GLU A 201 13.09 -11.60 1.31
N TYR A 202 12.39 -10.56 1.80
CA TYR A 202 10.93 -10.58 1.92
C TYR A 202 10.23 -10.01 0.68
N LEU A 203 10.69 -8.86 0.17
CA LEU A 203 9.98 -8.11 -0.87
C LEU A 203 10.54 -8.32 -2.27
N GLY A 204 11.74 -8.91 -2.39
CA GLY A 204 12.42 -9.07 -3.68
C GLY A 204 12.79 -7.73 -4.32
N MET A 205 12.92 -6.69 -3.50
CA MET A 205 13.22 -5.32 -3.89
C MET A 205 14.73 -5.04 -3.80
N ARG A 206 15.16 -3.96 -4.47
CA ARG A 206 16.48 -3.35 -4.35
C ARG A 206 16.43 -2.18 -3.37
N ASN A 207 17.59 -1.78 -2.86
CA ASN A 207 17.76 -0.50 -2.16
C ASN A 207 18.76 0.35 -2.93
N GLU A 208 18.34 1.55 -3.31
CA GLU A 208 19.19 2.58 -3.89
C GLU A 208 19.41 3.68 -2.86
N TYR A 209 20.57 4.34 -2.93
CA TYR A 209 21.00 5.31 -1.93
C TYR A 209 21.56 6.54 -2.62
N VAL A 210 21.00 7.70 -2.28
CA VAL A 210 21.56 9.00 -2.66
C VAL A 210 21.70 9.85 -1.42
N ASP A 211 22.83 10.50 -1.23
CA ASP A 211 22.95 11.49 -0.16
C ASP A 211 22.11 12.73 -0.50
N MET A 212 21.61 13.45 0.51
CA MET A 212 20.78 14.65 0.28
C MET A 212 21.53 15.75 -0.48
N THR A 213 22.88 15.73 -0.48
CA THR A 213 23.69 16.60 -1.35
C THR A 213 23.35 16.45 -2.83
N GLU A 214 22.78 15.33 -3.29
CA GLU A 214 22.31 15.19 -4.67
C GLU A 214 21.14 16.13 -4.98
N ILE A 215 20.17 16.30 -4.06
CA ILE A 215 19.11 17.30 -4.23
C ILE A 215 19.73 18.69 -4.30
N LYS A 216 20.68 19.00 -3.41
CA LYS A 216 21.38 20.30 -3.43
C LYS A 216 22.15 20.53 -4.73
N ARG A 217 22.84 19.50 -5.25
CA ARG A 217 23.56 19.57 -6.53
C ARG A 217 22.59 19.89 -7.67
N ARG A 218 21.43 19.25 -7.71
CA ARG A 218 20.42 19.49 -8.75
C ARG A 218 19.80 20.89 -8.64
N LEU A 219 19.57 21.38 -7.41
CA LEU A 219 19.16 22.77 -7.17
C LEU A 219 20.19 23.76 -7.73
N ASP A 220 21.46 23.62 -7.34
CA ASP A 220 22.54 24.54 -7.69
C ASP A 220 22.89 24.54 -9.19
N ARG A 221 22.86 23.36 -9.81
CA ARG A 221 23.24 23.16 -11.21
C ARG A 221 22.05 23.18 -12.17
N LYS A 222 20.85 23.48 -11.68
CA LYS A 222 19.61 23.55 -12.46
C LYS A 222 19.31 22.26 -13.23
N ILE A 223 19.38 21.12 -12.53
CA ILE A 223 19.13 19.78 -13.08
C ILE A 223 17.67 19.41 -12.84
N TYR A 224 16.79 20.09 -13.55
CA TYR A 224 15.33 19.92 -13.54
C TYR A 224 14.76 20.61 -14.80
N ASP A 225 13.51 20.31 -15.15
CA ASP A 225 12.81 21.00 -16.22
C ASP A 225 12.33 22.38 -15.74
N GLN A 226 12.94 23.46 -16.24
CA GLN A 226 12.57 24.82 -15.87
C GLN A 226 11.15 25.19 -16.35
N GLU A 227 10.70 24.65 -17.49
CA GLU A 227 9.34 24.89 -17.98
C GLU A 227 8.30 24.33 -17.00
N GLU A 228 8.59 23.16 -16.43
CA GLU A 228 7.75 22.55 -15.40
C GLU A 228 7.79 23.34 -14.09
N VAL A 229 8.95 23.84 -13.67
CA VAL A 229 9.07 24.69 -12.47
C VAL A 229 8.18 25.93 -12.61
N ASP A 230 8.20 26.60 -13.77
CA ASP A 230 7.41 27.81 -14.00
C ASP A 230 5.89 27.52 -13.99
N LEU A 231 5.47 26.37 -14.55
CA LEU A 231 4.10 25.88 -14.46
C LEU A 231 3.71 25.61 -13.00
N ALA A 232 4.55 24.87 -12.28
CA ALA A 232 4.32 24.50 -10.90
C ALA A 232 4.20 25.71 -9.98
N LEU A 233 5.05 26.73 -10.15
CA LEU A 233 4.99 27.96 -9.37
C LEU A 233 3.73 28.77 -9.65
N SER A 234 3.31 28.84 -10.91
CA SER A 234 2.06 29.50 -11.30
C SER A 234 0.86 28.82 -10.64
N TRP A 235 0.84 27.49 -10.65
CA TRP A 235 -0.18 26.67 -10.02
C TRP A 235 -0.17 26.81 -8.49
N VAL A 236 1.00 26.77 -7.85
CA VAL A 236 1.15 26.96 -6.40
C VAL A 236 0.59 28.32 -5.98
N LYS A 237 0.90 29.37 -6.73
CA LYS A 237 0.37 30.72 -6.46
C LYS A 237 -1.16 30.79 -6.54
N GLU A 238 -1.78 30.00 -7.41
CA GLU A 238 -3.23 29.97 -7.59
C GLU A 238 -3.93 29.14 -6.51
N TYR A 239 -3.40 27.96 -6.18
CA TYR A 239 -4.11 26.95 -5.38
C TYR A 239 -3.58 26.79 -3.95
N CYS A 240 -2.29 27.03 -3.70
CA CYS A 240 -1.66 26.80 -2.40
C CYS A 240 -1.82 28.02 -1.49
N LYS A 241 -2.96 28.10 -0.81
CA LYS A 241 -3.24 29.17 0.16
C LYS A 241 -2.37 29.04 1.40
N GLU A 242 -1.57 30.05 1.69
CA GLU A 242 -0.76 30.09 2.90
C GLU A 242 -1.63 30.15 4.16
N GLY A 243 -1.15 29.49 5.22
CA GLY A 243 -1.79 29.42 6.52
C GLY A 243 -1.22 30.42 7.53
N ILE A 244 -1.48 30.14 8.81
CA ILE A 244 -0.96 30.94 9.92
C ILE A 244 0.56 30.76 10.04
N ASP A 245 1.26 31.87 10.30
CA ASP A 245 2.66 31.85 10.71
C ASP A 245 2.73 32.00 12.24
N VAL A 246 3.10 30.91 12.92
CA VAL A 246 3.17 30.85 14.40
C VAL A 246 4.56 31.24 14.93
N ASN A 247 5.52 31.51 14.04
CA ASN A 247 6.86 31.93 14.44
C ASN A 247 6.83 33.31 15.11
N THR A 248 7.77 33.55 16.04
CA THR A 248 7.96 34.88 16.60
C THR A 248 8.31 35.87 15.49
N PRO A 249 7.99 37.18 15.63
CA PRO A 249 8.26 38.16 14.58
C PRO A 249 9.71 38.19 14.10
N GLU A 250 10.67 37.82 14.96
CA GLU A 250 12.09 37.75 14.59
C GLU A 250 12.45 36.55 13.71
N HIS A 251 11.65 35.49 13.73
CA HIS A 251 11.85 34.26 12.95
C HIS A 251 10.94 34.19 11.70
N GLN A 252 10.02 35.14 11.53
CA GLN A 252 9.19 35.23 10.33
C GLN A 252 10.03 35.68 9.12
N ARG A 253 9.76 35.06 7.97
CA ARG A 253 10.50 35.31 6.73
C ARG A 253 10.00 36.55 6.01
N THR A 254 10.90 37.30 5.38
CA THR A 254 10.50 38.43 4.53
C THR A 254 9.75 37.93 3.28
N PRO A 255 8.99 38.80 2.59
CA PRO A 255 8.31 38.40 1.35
C PRO A 255 9.24 37.79 0.29
N GLU A 256 10.47 38.29 0.18
CA GLU A 256 11.48 37.79 -0.76
C GLU A 256 11.97 36.40 -0.36
N GLU A 257 12.28 36.19 0.92
CA GLU A 257 12.66 34.88 1.45
C GLU A 257 11.54 33.85 1.27
N ARG A 258 10.28 34.25 1.46
CA ARG A 258 9.11 33.37 1.24
C ARG A 258 8.98 32.96 -0.22
N ALA A 259 9.19 33.88 -1.15
CA ALA A 259 9.18 33.57 -2.58
C ALA A 259 10.28 32.55 -2.94
N GLU A 260 11.49 32.73 -2.39
CA GLU A 260 12.60 31.78 -2.57
C GLU A 260 12.29 30.40 -1.94
N LEU A 261 11.67 30.37 -0.76
CA LEU A 261 11.24 29.13 -0.11
C LEU A 261 10.25 28.35 -0.98
N TRP A 262 9.24 29.02 -1.54
CA TRP A 262 8.28 28.40 -2.45
C TRP A 262 8.95 27.81 -3.69
N GLU A 263 9.86 28.56 -4.31
CA GLU A 263 10.64 28.08 -5.45
C GLU A 263 11.47 26.83 -5.10
N ASN A 264 12.12 26.84 -3.94
CA ASN A 264 12.95 25.72 -3.49
C ASN A 264 12.13 24.46 -3.21
N VAL A 265 11.01 24.55 -2.49
CA VAL A 265 10.19 23.36 -2.18
C VAL A 265 9.51 22.77 -3.42
N VAL A 266 9.14 23.60 -4.41
CA VAL A 266 8.66 23.14 -5.71
C VAL A 266 9.75 22.38 -6.47
N LYS A 267 10.96 22.95 -6.55
CA LYS A 267 12.10 22.29 -7.21
C LYS A 267 12.48 20.99 -6.51
N MET A 268 12.47 20.95 -5.18
CA MET A 268 12.70 19.72 -4.41
C MET A 268 11.69 18.63 -4.78
N SER A 269 10.42 18.98 -4.96
CA SER A 269 9.37 18.04 -5.37
C SER A 269 9.64 17.42 -6.74
N ILE A 270 9.99 18.26 -7.73
CA ILE A 270 10.32 17.82 -9.09
C ILE A 270 11.59 16.96 -9.08
N ILE A 271 12.65 17.43 -8.41
CA ILE A 271 13.93 16.72 -8.31
C ILE A 271 13.73 15.33 -7.68
N THR A 272 12.98 15.24 -6.59
CA THR A 272 12.75 13.96 -5.89
C THR A 272 11.94 12.99 -6.74
N ARG A 273 10.91 13.45 -7.44
CA ARG A 273 10.20 12.63 -8.42
C ARG A 273 11.15 12.12 -9.51
N ASP A 274 11.96 13.01 -10.08
CA ASP A 274 12.90 12.68 -11.15
C ASP A 274 13.98 11.70 -10.66
N LEU A 275 14.41 11.78 -9.40
CA LEU A 275 15.26 10.78 -8.77
C LEU A 275 14.57 9.41 -8.71
N MET A 276 13.29 9.35 -8.34
CA MET A 276 12.55 8.10 -8.22
C MET A 276 12.35 7.42 -9.58
N VAL A 277 11.78 8.14 -10.56
CA VAL A 277 11.25 7.55 -11.80
C VAL A 277 11.93 8.02 -13.09
N GLY A 278 12.93 8.91 -12.98
CA GLY A 278 13.62 9.48 -14.13
C GLY A 278 12.79 10.54 -14.84
N ASN A 279 13.42 11.27 -15.76
CA ASN A 279 12.78 12.31 -16.55
C ASN A 279 13.48 12.47 -17.91
N PRO A 280 12.81 12.13 -19.04
CA PRO A 280 13.38 12.27 -20.37
C PRO A 280 13.83 13.69 -20.74
N LYS A 281 13.24 14.74 -20.13
CA LYS A 281 13.63 16.13 -20.35
C LYS A 281 15.06 16.39 -19.87
N LEU A 282 15.51 15.75 -18.79
CA LEU A 282 16.88 15.87 -18.30
C LEU A 282 17.91 15.39 -19.35
N ALA A 283 17.59 14.35 -20.13
CA ALA A 283 18.46 13.89 -21.21
C ALA A 283 18.59 14.94 -22.32
N ALA A 284 17.50 15.68 -22.63
CA ALA A 284 17.54 16.78 -23.59
C ALA A 284 18.37 17.98 -23.06
N LEU A 285 18.51 18.10 -21.75
CA LEU A 285 19.37 19.08 -21.07
C LEU A 285 20.81 18.58 -20.87
N ASN A 286 21.21 17.47 -21.51
CA ASN A 286 22.51 16.80 -21.39
C ASN A 286 22.80 16.16 -20.01
N PHE A 287 21.77 15.86 -19.21
CA PHE A 287 21.85 15.10 -17.97
C PHE A 287 21.34 13.67 -18.19
N GLY A 288 22.02 12.93 -19.09
CA GLY A 288 21.58 11.62 -19.56
C GLY A 288 21.61 10.52 -18.48
N GLU A 289 22.50 10.65 -17.49
CA GLU A 289 22.56 9.74 -16.33
C GLU A 289 21.38 10.03 -15.38
N GLU A 290 21.20 11.29 -15.01
CA GLU A 290 20.13 11.71 -14.09
C GLU A 290 18.72 11.46 -14.66
N ALA A 291 18.58 11.47 -15.99
CA ALA A 291 17.34 11.17 -16.70
C ALA A 291 16.81 9.75 -16.48
N LEU A 292 17.65 8.80 -16.06
CA LEU A 292 17.26 7.40 -15.89
C LEU A 292 16.46 7.16 -14.61
N GLY A 293 16.71 7.96 -13.56
CA GLY A 293 16.16 7.72 -12.21
C GLY A 293 16.66 6.42 -11.58
N HIS A 294 16.00 6.00 -10.50
CA HIS A 294 16.41 4.86 -9.67
C HIS A 294 15.43 3.67 -9.71
N ASN A 295 14.45 3.68 -10.63
CA ASN A 295 13.39 2.67 -10.71
C ASN A 295 12.71 2.44 -9.35
N ALA A 296 12.49 3.53 -8.61
CA ALA A 296 11.98 3.49 -7.26
C ALA A 296 10.44 3.48 -7.28
N ILE A 297 9.85 2.46 -6.66
CA ILE A 297 8.39 2.38 -6.45
C ILE A 297 7.98 3.03 -5.13
N ALA A 298 8.94 3.18 -4.21
CA ALA A 298 8.82 3.94 -2.97
C ALA A 298 10.17 4.57 -2.65
N ALA A 299 10.16 5.67 -1.91
CA ALA A 299 11.35 6.37 -1.46
C ALA A 299 11.15 6.91 -0.05
N GLY A 300 12.21 7.45 0.54
CA GLY A 300 12.12 8.22 1.76
C GLY A 300 13.10 9.39 1.75
N PHE A 301 12.69 10.49 2.36
CA PHE A 301 13.52 11.69 2.50
C PHE A 301 13.90 11.88 3.96
N GLN A 302 15.19 11.83 4.26
CA GLN A 302 15.67 11.93 5.63
C GLN A 302 15.28 13.27 6.25
N GLY A 303 15.54 14.38 5.56
CA GLY A 303 15.30 15.73 6.04
C GLY A 303 16.05 16.02 7.35
N GLN A 304 15.42 15.69 8.46
CA GLN A 304 15.95 15.96 9.79
C GLN A 304 17.20 15.11 10.09
N ARG A 305 18.25 15.68 10.70
CA ARG A 305 18.43 17.09 11.05
C ARG A 305 19.27 17.85 10.02
N HIS A 306 20.16 17.16 9.32
CA HIS A 306 21.24 17.80 8.56
C HIS A 306 20.75 18.68 7.41
N TRP A 307 19.66 18.29 6.74
CA TRP A 307 19.08 19.11 5.70
C TRP A 307 18.27 20.26 6.30
N THR A 308 17.31 19.96 7.17
CA THR A 308 16.35 20.94 7.70
C THR A 308 16.96 22.00 8.62
N ASP A 309 18.14 21.73 9.22
CA ASP A 309 18.90 22.71 9.98
C ASP A 309 19.48 23.83 9.09
N HIS A 310 19.47 23.66 7.76
CA HIS A 310 20.06 24.60 6.80
C HIS A 310 19.13 24.97 5.62
N LEU A 311 18.43 24.00 5.04
CA LEU A 311 17.62 24.11 3.84
C LEU A 311 16.13 23.85 4.13
N PRO A 312 15.20 24.28 3.25
CA PRO A 312 13.77 24.13 3.47
C PRO A 312 13.38 22.67 3.69
N ASN A 313 12.44 22.40 4.59
CA ASN A 313 12.02 21.04 4.89
C ASN A 313 11.31 20.34 3.71
N GLY A 314 11.04 19.05 3.89
CA GLY A 314 10.42 18.21 2.87
C GLY A 314 8.90 18.32 2.80
N ASP A 315 8.25 19.15 3.61
CA ASP A 315 6.82 19.01 3.89
C ASP A 315 5.94 19.10 2.64
N PHE A 316 6.15 20.16 1.85
CA PHE A 316 5.44 20.36 0.59
C PHE A 316 5.72 19.25 -0.42
N MET A 317 6.99 18.83 -0.52
CA MET A 317 7.42 17.75 -1.41
C MET A 317 6.74 16.42 -1.04
N GLU A 318 6.74 16.06 0.23
CA GLU A 318 6.15 14.83 0.73
C GLU A 318 4.62 14.84 0.59
N ALA A 319 3.96 15.97 0.90
CA ALA A 319 2.52 16.12 0.74
C ALA A 319 2.10 15.99 -0.74
N MET A 320 2.75 16.73 -1.63
CA MET A 320 2.39 16.75 -3.06
C MET A 320 2.72 15.43 -3.76
N LEU A 321 3.87 14.80 -3.46
CA LEU A 321 4.24 13.52 -4.09
C LEU A 321 3.30 12.39 -3.68
N ASN A 322 2.90 12.33 -2.41
CA ASN A 322 1.94 11.32 -1.94
C ASN A 322 0.48 11.61 -2.31
N SER A 323 0.17 12.79 -2.86
CA SER A 323 -1.17 13.13 -3.35
C SER A 323 -1.44 12.59 -4.75
N THR A 324 -2.72 12.42 -5.09
CA THR A 324 -3.17 11.96 -6.42
C THR A 324 -3.26 13.07 -7.47
N TYR A 325 -2.83 14.29 -7.14
CA TYR A 325 -2.94 15.46 -8.02
C TYR A 325 -1.82 16.46 -7.79
N ASP A 326 -1.32 17.08 -8.85
CA ASP A 326 -0.43 18.24 -8.81
C ASP A 326 -0.63 19.15 -10.04
N TRP A 327 0.32 20.04 -10.32
CA TRP A 327 0.29 20.95 -11.46
C TRP A 327 0.23 20.26 -12.84
N ASN A 328 0.52 18.95 -12.92
CA ASN A 328 0.39 18.16 -14.15
C ASN A 328 -0.94 17.40 -14.25
N GLY A 329 -1.85 17.55 -13.29
CA GLY A 329 -3.15 16.90 -13.28
C GLY A 329 -3.24 15.69 -12.34
N VAL A 330 -4.25 14.85 -12.57
CA VAL A 330 -4.44 13.58 -11.82
C VAL A 330 -3.30 12.63 -12.16
N ARG A 331 -2.68 12.05 -11.14
CA ARG A 331 -1.66 11.01 -11.31
C ARG A 331 -1.60 10.05 -10.11
N PRO A 332 -1.01 8.86 -10.27
CA PRO A 332 -0.71 8.02 -9.13
C PRO A 332 0.22 8.73 -8.13
N PRO A 333 0.08 8.48 -6.82
CA PRO A 333 1.01 8.91 -5.80
C PRO A 333 2.43 8.36 -6.05
N TYR A 334 3.43 9.20 -5.82
CA TYR A 334 4.81 8.77 -5.62
C TYR A 334 5.02 8.55 -4.12
N ILE A 335 5.10 7.30 -3.70
CA ILE A 335 5.22 6.94 -2.28
C ILE A 335 6.55 7.45 -1.73
N LEU A 336 6.46 8.48 -0.87
CA LEU A 336 7.61 9.13 -0.25
C LEU A 336 7.43 9.20 1.26
N ALA A 337 8.25 8.45 2.00
CA ALA A 337 8.23 8.42 3.45
C ALA A 337 8.97 9.60 4.06
N THR A 338 8.27 10.35 4.92
CA THR A 338 8.86 11.34 5.83
C THR A 338 9.94 10.68 6.70
N GLU A 339 11.00 11.44 6.97
CA GLU A 339 12.12 11.04 7.83
C GLU A 339 12.86 9.78 7.37
N ASN A 340 12.72 9.46 6.08
CA ASN A 340 13.22 8.24 5.47
C ASN A 340 12.80 6.97 6.24
N ASP A 341 11.66 6.98 6.93
CA ASP A 341 11.16 5.79 7.60
C ASP A 341 10.72 4.76 6.57
N SER A 342 11.67 3.92 6.17
CA SER A 342 11.51 2.91 5.13
C SER A 342 10.46 1.87 5.47
N LEU A 343 10.23 1.60 6.76
CA LEU A 343 9.18 0.68 7.18
C LEU A 343 7.80 1.31 7.02
N ASN A 344 7.64 2.61 7.32
CA ASN A 344 6.40 3.31 7.01
C ASN A 344 6.21 3.45 5.49
N GLY A 345 7.27 3.71 4.73
CA GLY A 345 7.24 3.73 3.28
C GLY A 345 6.76 2.42 2.65
N VAL A 346 7.17 1.27 3.20
CA VAL A 346 6.66 -0.05 2.77
C VAL A 346 5.19 -0.25 3.15
N ASN A 347 4.75 0.27 4.30
CA ASN A 347 3.33 0.27 4.63
C ASN A 347 2.53 1.09 3.61
N MET A 348 2.97 2.32 3.31
CA MET A 348 2.31 3.15 2.28
C MET A 348 2.30 2.42 0.94
N LEU A 349 3.40 1.77 0.56
CA LEU A 349 3.45 0.97 -0.66
C LEU A 349 2.40 -0.16 -0.64
N PHE A 350 2.25 -0.89 0.47
CA PHE A 350 1.23 -1.95 0.58
C PHE A 350 -0.18 -1.41 0.46
N GLY A 351 -0.52 -0.36 1.22
CA GLY A 351 -1.83 0.27 1.15
C GLY A 351 -2.14 0.76 -0.28
N HIS A 352 -1.19 1.45 -0.90
CA HIS A 352 -1.36 1.98 -2.27
C HIS A 352 -1.51 0.87 -3.31
N GLN A 353 -0.71 -0.19 -3.25
CA GLN A 353 -0.78 -1.30 -4.21
C GLN A 353 -2.06 -2.14 -4.03
N LEU A 354 -2.61 -2.21 -2.82
CA LEU A 354 -3.89 -2.88 -2.57
C LEU A 354 -5.08 -2.06 -3.06
N THR A 355 -5.06 -0.74 -2.87
CA THR A 355 -6.28 0.08 -3.05
C THR A 355 -6.24 1.06 -4.22
N GLY A 356 -5.07 1.34 -4.79
CA GLY A 356 -4.88 2.40 -5.79
C GLY A 356 -5.02 3.83 -5.24
N GLN A 357 -5.18 3.99 -3.92
CA GLN A 357 -5.43 5.28 -3.25
C GLN A 357 -4.14 5.92 -2.76
N ALA A 358 -4.17 7.23 -2.49
CA ALA A 358 -3.16 7.90 -1.68
C ALA A 358 -3.13 7.39 -0.24
N GLN A 359 -1.98 7.54 0.40
CA GLN A 359 -1.72 7.00 1.73
C GLN A 359 -1.32 8.11 2.68
N ILE A 360 -1.81 8.04 3.92
CA ILE A 360 -1.55 9.06 4.94
C ILE A 360 -0.43 8.54 5.85
N PHE A 361 0.73 9.18 5.77
CA PHE A 361 1.78 9.04 6.78
C PHE A 361 1.36 9.85 8.02
N ALA A 362 1.52 9.30 9.23
CA ALA A 362 1.25 10.04 10.46
C ALA A 362 2.11 9.59 11.63
N ASP A 363 2.39 10.51 12.58
CA ASP A 363 2.75 10.12 13.94
C ASP A 363 1.50 9.65 14.69
N VAL A 364 1.65 8.58 15.48
CA VAL A 364 0.74 8.17 16.54
C VAL A 364 1.05 9.02 17.76
N ARG A 365 0.55 10.26 17.76
CA ARG A 365 1.07 11.33 18.60
C ARG A 365 0.55 11.30 20.04
N THR A 366 -0.77 11.17 20.21
CA THR A 366 -1.41 11.32 21.52
C THR A 366 -2.63 10.43 21.64
N TYR A 367 -2.75 9.72 22.77
CA TYR A 367 -4.02 9.14 23.20
C TYR A 367 -4.76 10.16 24.07
N TRP A 368 -6.00 10.44 23.68
CA TRP A 368 -6.93 11.28 24.41
C TRP A 368 -8.01 10.40 25.04
N SER A 369 -7.93 10.16 26.34
CA SER A 369 -9.02 9.53 27.09
C SER A 369 -10.19 10.50 27.26
N GLU A 370 -11.37 9.95 27.51
CA GLU A 370 -12.60 10.70 27.77
C GLU A 370 -12.40 11.72 28.89
N ASP A 371 -11.80 11.28 30.00
CA ASP A 371 -11.48 12.12 31.16
C ASP A 371 -10.48 13.23 30.82
N ALA A 372 -9.48 12.93 29.98
CA ALA A 372 -8.48 13.92 29.59
C ALA A 372 -9.08 15.01 28.72
N VAL A 373 -9.98 14.66 27.79
CA VAL A 373 -10.70 15.61 26.93
C VAL A 373 -11.63 16.46 27.78
N GLU A 374 -12.48 15.84 28.61
CA GLU A 374 -13.42 16.57 29.48
C GLU A 374 -12.69 17.55 30.40
N ARG A 375 -11.56 17.16 30.98
CA ARG A 375 -10.76 18.03 31.84
C ARG A 375 -10.21 19.26 31.11
N VAL A 376 -9.87 19.16 29.83
CA VAL A 376 -9.22 20.28 29.10
C VAL A 376 -10.18 21.11 28.25
N THR A 377 -11.33 20.56 27.86
CA THR A 377 -12.31 21.25 27.00
C THR A 377 -13.69 21.40 27.63
N GLY A 378 -14.00 20.68 28.72
CA GLY A 378 -15.34 20.58 29.27
C GLY A 378 -16.28 19.66 28.49
N PHE A 379 -15.81 19.05 27.39
CA PHE A 379 -16.57 18.12 26.57
C PHE A 379 -16.11 16.68 26.83
N ARG A 380 -17.05 15.77 27.11
CA ARG A 380 -16.76 14.35 27.27
C ARG A 380 -17.14 13.58 25.98
N PRO A 381 -16.18 13.00 25.24
CA PRO A 381 -16.47 12.18 24.07
C PRO A 381 -17.07 10.82 24.48
N GLU A 382 -17.68 10.12 23.52
CA GLU A 382 -18.26 8.78 23.75
C GLU A 382 -17.21 7.70 24.05
N SER A 383 -16.00 7.87 23.51
CA SER A 383 -14.84 7.00 23.76
C SER A 383 -13.54 7.80 23.63
N GLY A 384 -12.45 7.26 24.17
CA GLY A 384 -11.13 7.79 23.90
C GLY A 384 -10.76 7.68 22.42
N PHE A 385 -9.79 8.48 21.97
CA PHE A 385 -9.33 8.48 20.58
C PHE A 385 -7.82 8.73 20.47
N ILE A 386 -7.27 8.44 19.30
CA ILE A 386 -5.86 8.62 18.97
C ILE A 386 -5.73 9.81 18.03
N HIS A 387 -4.78 10.68 18.33
CA HIS A 387 -4.38 11.77 17.47
C HIS A 387 -3.31 11.29 16.48
N LEU A 388 -3.66 11.25 15.20
CA LEU A 388 -2.73 10.99 14.12
C LEU A 388 -2.36 12.31 13.44
N ILE A 389 -1.07 12.64 13.44
CA ILE A 389 -0.57 13.94 12.95
C ILE A 389 0.89 13.80 12.52
N ASN A 390 1.18 13.84 11.22
CA ASN A 390 2.58 13.86 10.80
C ASN A 390 3.26 15.18 11.17
N SER A 391 4.59 15.19 11.18
CA SER A 391 5.43 16.35 11.47
C SER A 391 5.49 17.40 10.34
N GLY A 392 4.39 17.62 9.62
CA GLY A 392 4.27 18.69 8.62
C GLY A 392 3.61 18.28 7.30
N SER A 393 3.80 17.06 6.83
CA SER A 393 3.30 16.61 5.52
C SER A 393 2.23 15.53 5.61
N ALA A 394 1.23 15.58 4.74
CA ALA A 394 0.37 14.42 4.46
C ALA A 394 -0.22 14.57 3.06
N ALA A 395 -0.56 13.46 2.42
CA ALA A 395 -1.30 13.50 1.17
C ALA A 395 -2.59 14.34 1.33
N LEU A 396 -2.86 15.23 0.39
CA LEU A 396 -4.01 16.13 0.44
C LEU A 396 -5.34 15.39 0.30
N ASP A 397 -5.31 14.23 -0.34
CA ASP A 397 -6.38 13.24 -0.35
C ASP A 397 -6.90 12.94 1.08
N GLY A 398 -6.01 12.96 2.08
CA GLY A 398 -6.33 12.73 3.49
C GLY A 398 -7.22 13.81 4.14
N THR A 399 -7.50 14.91 3.44
CA THR A 399 -8.57 15.85 3.82
C THR A 399 -9.95 15.17 3.84
N GLY A 400 -10.17 14.10 3.07
CA GLY A 400 -11.46 13.43 2.94
C GLY A 400 -12.46 14.20 2.08
N GLN A 401 -11.98 15.03 1.15
CA GLN A 401 -12.83 15.89 0.31
C GLN A 401 -13.24 15.24 -1.03
N HIS A 402 -12.73 14.06 -1.35
CA HIS A 402 -13.30 13.26 -2.43
C HIS A 402 -14.70 12.82 -2.01
N LYS A 403 -15.58 12.61 -3.00
CA LYS A 403 -16.96 12.17 -2.75
C LYS A 403 -17.24 10.87 -3.47
N ASP A 404 -17.82 9.90 -2.77
CA ASP A 404 -18.37 8.70 -3.40
C ASP A 404 -19.64 9.03 -4.21
N GLN A 405 -20.23 8.00 -4.85
CA GLN A 405 -21.45 8.17 -5.67
C GLN A 405 -22.67 8.68 -4.88
N THR A 406 -22.66 8.53 -3.55
CA THR A 406 -23.71 8.98 -2.63
C THR A 406 -23.38 10.31 -1.94
N GLY A 407 -22.20 10.88 -2.20
CA GLY A 407 -21.75 12.15 -1.65
C GLY A 407 -20.98 12.06 -0.33
N ASN A 408 -20.70 10.85 0.20
CA ASN A 408 -19.95 10.69 1.45
C ASN A 408 -18.46 10.97 1.25
N PRO A 409 -17.76 11.44 2.31
CA PRO A 409 -16.31 11.64 2.26
C PRO A 409 -15.57 10.31 2.06
N THR A 410 -14.58 10.32 1.17
CA THR A 410 -13.82 9.13 0.78
C THR A 410 -12.38 9.49 0.41
N ILE A 411 -11.54 8.49 0.18
CA ILE A 411 -10.33 8.60 -0.62
C ILE A 411 -10.48 7.64 -1.79
N LYS A 412 -10.48 8.19 -3.01
CA LYS A 412 -10.72 7.42 -4.24
C LYS A 412 -9.43 6.77 -4.72
N PRO A 413 -9.52 5.60 -5.38
CA PRO A 413 -8.40 5.16 -6.21
C PRO A 413 -8.14 6.17 -7.33
N VAL A 414 -6.88 6.30 -7.74
CA VAL A 414 -6.45 7.34 -8.69
C VAL A 414 -7.27 7.41 -9.98
N TRP A 415 -7.70 6.27 -10.54
CA TRP A 415 -8.48 6.23 -11.78
C TRP A 415 -9.92 6.73 -11.64
N GLU A 416 -10.38 7.03 -10.43
CA GLU A 416 -11.68 7.65 -10.14
C GLU A 416 -11.55 9.11 -9.66
N VAL A 417 -10.32 9.59 -9.44
CA VAL A 417 -10.05 10.97 -9.03
C VAL A 417 -10.29 11.91 -10.20
N THR A 418 -10.97 13.03 -9.91
CA THR A 418 -11.19 14.12 -10.86
C THR A 418 -10.41 15.36 -10.45
N GLU A 419 -10.18 16.30 -11.37
CA GLU A 419 -9.55 17.59 -11.04
C GLU A 419 -10.32 18.34 -9.94
N GLU A 420 -11.65 18.20 -9.95
CA GLU A 420 -12.54 18.83 -8.97
C GLU A 420 -12.41 18.18 -7.58
N ASP A 421 -12.08 16.90 -7.49
CA ASP A 421 -11.68 16.29 -6.21
C ASP A 421 -10.40 16.95 -5.67
N GLY A 422 -9.37 17.09 -6.52
CA GLY A 422 -8.10 17.74 -6.15
C GLY A 422 -8.26 19.19 -5.71
N LYS A 423 -9.09 19.98 -6.42
CA LYS A 423 -9.40 21.37 -6.04
C LYS A 423 -10.01 21.47 -4.64
N ARG A 424 -10.97 20.60 -4.31
CA ARG A 424 -11.57 20.60 -2.96
C ARG A 424 -10.57 20.23 -1.88
N CYS A 425 -9.66 19.30 -2.14
CA CYS A 425 -8.57 18.99 -1.20
C CYS A 425 -7.68 20.22 -0.94
N LEU A 426 -7.31 20.95 -2.00
CA LEU A 426 -6.48 22.17 -1.89
C LEU A 426 -7.21 23.31 -1.16
N GLU A 427 -8.50 23.51 -1.44
CA GLU A 427 -9.32 24.52 -0.74
C GLU A 427 -9.40 24.30 0.77
N ASN A 428 -9.30 23.04 1.20
CA ASN A 428 -9.32 22.61 2.60
C ASN A 428 -7.93 22.34 3.17
N THR A 429 -6.88 22.76 2.47
CA THR A 429 -5.49 22.72 2.96
C THR A 429 -4.98 24.14 3.14
N ARG A 430 -4.17 24.37 4.18
CA ARG A 430 -3.39 25.59 4.37
C ARG A 430 -1.92 25.25 4.44
N TRP A 431 -1.11 26.05 3.75
CA TRP A 431 0.34 25.88 3.72
C TRP A 431 0.98 26.79 4.75
N CYS A 432 1.19 26.27 5.95
CA CYS A 432 1.68 27.04 7.08
C CYS A 432 3.21 27.10 7.06
N PRO A 433 3.86 28.27 7.23
CA PRO A 433 5.30 28.36 7.40
C PRO A 433 5.78 27.41 8.51
N ALA A 434 6.84 26.64 8.22
CA ALA A 434 7.41 25.70 9.16
C ALA A 434 7.93 26.42 10.42
N VAL A 435 7.82 25.75 11.57
CA VAL A 435 8.29 26.29 12.86
C VAL A 435 9.82 26.33 12.88
N HIS A 436 10.40 27.53 12.98
CA HIS A 436 11.82 27.81 12.80
C HIS A 436 12.72 27.05 13.76
N GLU A 437 12.29 26.88 15.02
CA GLU A 437 13.07 26.18 16.03
C GLU A 437 13.34 24.70 15.68
N TYR A 438 12.44 24.08 14.92
CA TYR A 438 12.59 22.71 14.40
C TYR A 438 13.20 22.71 13.00
N PHE A 439 12.70 23.58 12.12
CA PHE A 439 13.05 23.64 10.70
C PHE A 439 13.70 24.98 10.38
N ARG A 440 14.97 25.14 10.75
CA ARG A 440 15.70 26.42 10.61
C ARG A 440 15.77 26.91 9.17
N GLY A 441 15.84 25.98 8.22
CA GLY A 441 15.79 26.27 6.79
C GLY A 441 14.42 26.72 6.26
N GLY A 442 13.36 26.67 7.06
CA GLY A 442 11.98 27.01 6.67
C GLY A 442 11.27 25.85 5.97
N GLY A 443 10.21 26.17 5.22
CA GLY A 443 9.36 25.18 4.55
C GLY A 443 7.87 25.48 4.77
N TYR A 444 7.00 24.62 4.24
CA TYR A 444 5.55 24.80 4.29
C TYR A 444 4.84 23.50 4.62
N SER A 445 4.29 23.42 5.83
CA SER A 445 3.50 22.28 6.31
C SER A 445 2.09 22.29 5.70
N SER A 446 1.58 21.12 5.31
CA SER A 446 0.23 20.94 4.77
C SER A 446 -0.79 20.75 5.91
N GLN A 447 -1.34 21.85 6.43
CA GLN A 447 -2.34 21.85 7.48
C GLN A 447 -3.73 21.54 6.90
N TYR A 448 -4.41 20.54 7.47
CA TYR A 448 -5.82 20.27 7.23
C TYR A 448 -6.41 19.48 8.40
N LEU A 449 -7.73 19.29 8.40
CA LEU A 449 -8.44 18.36 9.27
C LEU A 449 -9.17 17.32 8.41
N THR A 450 -8.86 16.05 8.58
CA THR A 450 -9.57 14.94 7.93
C THR A 450 -11.03 14.92 8.36
N LYS A 451 -11.96 14.75 7.41
CA LYS A 451 -13.38 14.59 7.73
C LYS A 451 -13.65 13.36 8.61
N GLY A 452 -14.61 13.50 9.53
CA GLY A 452 -15.08 12.41 10.37
C GLY A 452 -15.94 11.38 9.65
N GLY A 453 -16.12 10.22 10.27
CA GLY A 453 -16.98 9.13 9.79
C GLY A 453 -16.37 8.26 8.69
N MET A 454 -15.12 8.51 8.28
CA MET A 454 -14.48 7.73 7.22
C MET A 454 -13.85 6.46 7.78
N PRO A 455 -14.09 5.27 7.18
CA PRO A 455 -13.38 4.06 7.57
C PRO A 455 -11.90 4.19 7.25
N PHE A 456 -11.05 3.79 8.19
CA PHE A 456 -9.60 3.74 8.01
C PHE A 456 -9.02 2.46 8.59
N THR A 457 -7.93 2.00 8.00
CA THR A 457 -7.05 0.96 8.54
C THR A 457 -5.71 1.59 8.86
N MET A 458 -5.39 1.68 10.15
CA MET A 458 -4.07 2.06 10.61
C MET A 458 -3.17 0.82 10.59
N HIS A 459 -1.98 0.88 9.98
CA HIS A 459 -1.06 -0.26 9.95
C HIS A 459 0.42 0.12 10.00
N ARG A 460 1.24 -0.80 10.50
CA ARG A 460 2.68 -0.60 10.72
C ARG A 460 3.47 -1.91 10.65
N LEU A 461 4.60 -1.86 9.95
CA LEU A 461 5.63 -2.90 9.94
C LEU A 461 6.73 -2.51 10.91
N ASN A 462 7.21 -3.48 11.69
CA ASN A 462 8.37 -3.33 12.55
C ASN A 462 9.33 -4.49 12.30
N ILE A 463 10.63 -4.29 12.51
CA ILE A 463 11.62 -5.38 12.48
C ILE A 463 12.02 -5.69 13.91
N ILE A 464 11.73 -6.92 14.36
CA ILE A 464 12.10 -7.40 15.69
C ILE A 464 13.29 -8.35 15.57
N LYS A 465 14.39 -8.02 16.25
CA LYS A 465 15.59 -8.86 16.25
C LYS A 465 15.27 -10.27 16.76
N GLY A 466 15.61 -11.28 15.96
CA GLY A 466 15.34 -12.69 16.27
C GLY A 466 14.00 -13.21 15.75
N ILE A 467 13.11 -12.34 15.26
CA ILE A 467 11.84 -12.71 14.62
C ILE A 467 11.85 -12.30 13.14
N GLY A 468 12.26 -11.07 12.84
CA GLY A 468 12.16 -10.47 11.50
C GLY A 468 11.05 -9.42 11.43
N PRO A 469 10.48 -9.14 10.25
CA PRO A 469 9.37 -8.21 10.11
C PRO A 469 8.11 -8.75 10.79
N VAL A 470 7.33 -7.87 11.41
CA VAL A 470 5.99 -8.14 11.97
C VAL A 470 5.05 -7.02 11.54
N LEU A 471 3.78 -7.33 11.29
CA LEU A 471 2.75 -6.37 10.89
C LEU A 471 1.71 -6.13 12.00
N GLN A 472 1.35 -4.87 12.22
CA GLN A 472 0.26 -4.43 13.08
C GLN A 472 -0.84 -3.77 12.24
N ILE A 473 -2.10 -4.03 12.58
CA ILE A 473 -3.29 -3.55 11.86
C ILE A 473 -4.34 -3.12 12.88
N ALA A 474 -4.94 -1.95 12.72
CA ALA A 474 -6.06 -1.47 13.52
C ALA A 474 -7.08 -0.80 12.61
N GLU A 475 -8.18 -1.49 12.32
CA GLU A 475 -9.34 -0.91 11.64
C GLU A 475 -10.11 -0.01 12.59
N GLY A 476 -10.65 1.09 12.07
CA GLY A 476 -11.40 2.08 12.84
C GLY A 476 -12.00 3.14 11.94
N TRP A 477 -12.26 4.31 12.51
CA TRP A 477 -12.85 5.43 11.80
C TRP A 477 -12.19 6.74 12.18
N SER A 478 -12.15 7.67 11.23
CA SER A 478 -11.94 9.07 11.58
C SER A 478 -13.17 9.59 12.34
N ILE A 479 -12.98 10.55 13.24
CA ILE A 479 -14.09 11.20 13.96
C ILE A 479 -14.05 12.72 13.77
N GLU A 480 -15.22 13.34 13.88
CA GLU A 480 -15.37 14.79 13.92
C GLU A 480 -15.58 15.21 15.37
N LEU A 481 -14.75 16.14 15.84
CA LEU A 481 -14.91 16.76 17.16
C LEU A 481 -15.63 18.11 16.99
N PRO A 482 -16.36 18.58 18.00
CA PRO A 482 -16.82 19.97 18.03
C PRO A 482 -15.66 20.94 17.78
N GLU A 483 -15.92 22.01 17.02
CA GLU A 483 -14.87 22.92 16.53
C GLU A 483 -14.03 23.52 17.67
N ASP A 484 -14.66 23.91 18.77
CA ASP A 484 -14.00 24.44 19.97
C ASP A 484 -13.11 23.40 20.66
N VAL A 485 -13.56 22.15 20.72
CA VAL A 485 -12.79 21.01 21.23
C VAL A 485 -11.57 20.78 20.33
N HIS A 486 -11.78 20.62 19.02
CA HIS A 486 -10.68 20.44 18.06
C HIS A 486 -9.65 21.57 18.18
N ASN A 487 -10.10 22.83 18.13
CA ASN A 487 -9.23 24.00 18.21
C ASN A 487 -8.43 24.03 19.52
N THR A 488 -9.05 23.65 20.64
CA THR A 488 -8.35 23.57 21.94
C THR A 488 -7.26 22.52 21.93
N LEU A 489 -7.51 21.33 21.37
CA LEU A 489 -6.52 20.26 21.30
C LEU A 489 -5.41 20.57 20.27
N MET A 490 -5.77 21.20 19.16
CA MET A 490 -4.87 21.61 18.08
C MET A 490 -3.83 22.62 18.58
N LYS A 491 -4.28 23.71 19.20
CA LYS A 491 -3.41 24.77 19.78
C LYS A 491 -2.41 24.24 20.82
N ARG A 492 -2.77 23.16 21.50
CA ARG A 492 -1.90 22.52 22.50
C ARG A 492 -0.86 21.58 21.90
N THR A 493 -1.03 21.15 20.65
CA THR A 493 -0.21 20.11 20.03
C THR A 493 0.69 20.68 18.94
N ASN A 494 0.09 21.16 17.85
CA ASN A 494 0.77 21.88 16.76
C ASN A 494 -0.29 22.46 15.80
N GLU A 495 -0.33 23.79 15.60
CA GLU A 495 -1.37 24.43 14.77
C GLU A 495 -1.11 24.35 13.26
N THR A 496 0.08 23.92 12.82
CA THR A 496 0.52 24.02 11.42
C THR A 496 0.55 22.69 10.68
N TRP A 497 0.20 21.59 11.32
CA TRP A 497 0.33 20.22 10.80
C TRP A 497 -1.03 19.57 10.46
N PRO A 498 -1.09 18.47 9.67
CA PRO A 498 -2.33 17.80 9.28
C PRO A 498 -2.92 16.91 10.40
N TYR A 499 -4.21 17.02 10.67
CA TYR A 499 -4.92 16.33 11.75
C TYR A 499 -5.82 15.21 11.23
N THR A 500 -5.72 14.03 11.84
CA THR A 500 -6.73 12.98 11.79
C THR A 500 -7.02 12.48 13.20
N TRP A 501 -8.28 12.59 13.65
CA TRP A 501 -8.73 11.98 14.90
C TRP A 501 -9.24 10.58 14.63
N PHE A 502 -8.66 9.56 15.26
CA PHE A 502 -8.93 8.16 14.94
C PHE A 502 -9.46 7.38 16.15
N VAL A 503 -10.52 6.61 15.95
CA VAL A 503 -11.05 5.66 16.94
C VAL A 503 -10.93 4.24 16.38
N PRO A 504 -10.12 3.36 16.99
CA PRO A 504 -10.03 1.96 16.58
C PRO A 504 -11.29 1.19 16.96
N ARG A 505 -11.68 0.22 16.14
CA ARG A 505 -12.69 -0.78 16.50
C ARG A 505 -12.14 -1.66 17.63
N LEU A 506 -12.85 -1.71 18.74
CA LEU A 506 -12.50 -2.54 19.89
C LEU A 506 -13.09 -3.95 19.77
N THR A 507 -12.40 -4.93 20.33
CA THR A 507 -12.85 -6.34 20.38
C THR A 507 -13.09 -6.82 21.81
N GLY A 508 -12.73 -6.00 22.81
CA GLY A 508 -12.77 -6.37 24.23
C GLY A 508 -11.65 -7.33 24.66
N ASN A 509 -10.71 -7.66 23.76
CA ASN A 509 -9.65 -8.64 24.03
C ASN A 509 -8.27 -8.11 23.57
N GLY A 510 -7.21 -8.53 24.29
CA GLY A 510 -5.83 -8.25 23.92
C GLY A 510 -5.54 -6.75 23.75
N ALA A 511 -4.80 -6.39 22.70
CA ALA A 511 -4.45 -5.00 22.38
C ALA A 511 -5.65 -4.13 21.96
N PHE A 512 -6.84 -4.70 21.80
CA PHE A 512 -8.09 -4.02 21.43
C PHE A 512 -9.14 -4.10 22.54
N ALA A 513 -8.71 -4.27 23.80
CA ALA A 513 -9.58 -4.16 24.96
C ALA A 513 -10.14 -2.75 25.11
N ASP A 514 -9.30 -1.73 24.90
CA ASP A 514 -9.63 -0.31 24.91
C ASP A 514 -8.69 0.47 23.99
N VAL A 515 -9.01 1.75 23.75
CA VAL A 515 -8.24 2.61 22.83
C VAL A 515 -6.83 2.89 23.34
N TYR A 516 -6.66 2.97 24.67
CA TYR A 516 -5.34 3.10 25.29
C TYR A 516 -4.44 1.92 24.93
N SER A 517 -4.97 0.70 25.06
CA SER A 517 -4.25 -0.55 24.76
C SER A 517 -3.81 -0.59 23.31
N VAL A 518 -4.60 -0.05 22.37
CA VAL A 518 -4.20 0.04 20.96
C VAL A 518 -2.95 0.90 20.80
N MET A 519 -2.93 2.11 21.38
CA MET A 519 -1.75 2.98 21.31
C MET A 519 -0.56 2.41 22.09
N ALA A 520 -0.79 1.87 23.28
CA ALA A 520 0.26 1.34 24.14
C ALA A 520 0.98 0.12 23.54
N ASN A 521 0.30 -0.65 22.69
CA ASN A 521 0.88 -1.79 21.97
C ASN A 521 1.39 -1.42 20.57
N TRP A 522 1.24 -0.17 20.12
CA TRP A 522 1.77 0.24 18.82
C TRP A 522 3.30 0.27 18.83
N GLY A 523 3.94 -0.38 17.85
CA GLY A 523 5.36 -0.71 17.88
C GLY A 523 6.32 0.39 17.39
N ALA A 524 5.80 1.56 17.00
CA ALA A 524 6.59 2.68 16.50
C ALA A 524 5.92 4.03 16.80
N ASN A 525 6.61 5.14 16.55
CA ASN A 525 5.97 6.47 16.58
C ASN A 525 5.14 6.73 15.32
N HIS A 526 5.43 6.08 14.19
CA HIS A 526 4.70 6.26 12.94
C HIS A 526 3.64 5.17 12.68
N CYS A 527 2.65 5.53 11.87
CA CYS A 527 1.74 4.61 11.21
C CYS A 527 1.42 5.07 9.79
N VAL A 528 0.76 4.21 9.04
CA VAL A 528 0.03 4.57 7.82
C VAL A 528 -1.46 4.43 8.07
N ALA A 529 -2.25 5.40 7.64
CA ALA A 529 -3.70 5.30 7.60
C ALA A 529 -4.16 5.17 6.13
N THR A 530 -4.67 3.98 5.78
CA THR A 530 -5.27 3.68 4.48
C THR A 530 -6.79 3.77 4.59
N TYR A 531 -7.45 4.46 3.65
CA TYR A 531 -8.90 4.54 3.62
C TYR A 531 -9.56 3.18 3.38
N GLY A 532 -10.67 2.92 4.06
CA GLY A 532 -11.37 1.64 4.06
C GLY A 532 -10.91 0.67 5.16
N HIS A 533 -11.66 -0.42 5.33
CA HIS A 533 -11.32 -1.56 6.19
C HIS A 533 -10.64 -2.63 5.34
N VAL A 534 -9.33 -2.50 5.18
CA VAL A 534 -8.49 -3.33 4.30
C VAL A 534 -7.63 -4.32 5.08
N GLY A 535 -7.95 -4.57 6.36
CA GLY A 535 -7.15 -5.44 7.22
C GLY A 535 -7.09 -6.89 6.71
N ALA A 536 -8.18 -7.42 6.15
CA ALA A 536 -8.19 -8.76 5.58
C ALA A 536 -7.25 -8.91 4.36
N ASP A 537 -7.14 -7.86 3.54
CA ASP A 537 -6.23 -7.84 2.39
C ASP A 537 -4.77 -7.75 2.85
N LEU A 538 -4.49 -6.94 3.87
CA LEU A 538 -3.16 -6.84 4.49
C LEU A 538 -2.73 -8.16 5.15
N ILE A 539 -3.63 -8.86 5.83
CA ILE A 539 -3.36 -10.20 6.40
C ILE A 539 -3.04 -11.21 5.29
N THR A 540 -3.79 -11.17 4.19
CA THR A 540 -3.56 -12.01 3.03
C THR A 540 -2.17 -11.74 2.43
N LEU A 541 -1.85 -10.47 2.19
CA LEU A 541 -0.54 -10.03 1.69
C LEU A 541 0.60 -10.43 2.62
N ALA A 542 0.45 -10.20 3.93
CA ALA A 542 1.45 -10.55 4.93
C ALA A 542 1.76 -12.05 4.92
N SER A 543 0.73 -12.91 4.80
CA SER A 543 0.94 -14.36 4.68
C SER A 543 1.65 -14.77 3.39
N MET A 544 1.42 -14.07 2.27
CA MET A 544 2.18 -14.26 1.03
C MET A 544 3.63 -13.79 1.15
N LEU A 545 3.93 -12.84 2.02
CA LEU A 545 5.31 -12.40 2.27
C LEU A 545 5.95 -13.12 3.46
N ARG A 546 5.20 -13.98 4.15
CA ARG A 546 5.60 -14.69 5.38
C ARG A 546 6.00 -13.71 6.49
N ILE A 547 5.24 -12.63 6.60
CA ILE A 547 5.33 -11.63 7.65
C ILE A 547 4.23 -11.94 8.68
N PRO A 548 4.56 -12.34 9.91
CA PRO A 548 3.55 -12.58 10.95
C PRO A 548 2.82 -11.29 11.33
N VAL A 549 1.51 -11.41 11.56
CA VAL A 549 0.66 -10.31 12.03
C VAL A 549 0.57 -10.37 13.54
N CYS A 550 1.27 -9.45 14.23
CA CYS A 550 1.40 -9.47 15.69
C CYS A 550 0.28 -8.74 16.44
N MET A 551 -0.58 -8.00 15.72
CA MET A 551 -1.71 -7.27 16.29
C MET A 551 -2.74 -6.99 15.18
N HIS A 552 -3.98 -7.47 15.32
CA HIS A 552 -5.10 -7.08 14.46
C HIS A 552 -6.47 -7.15 15.15
N ASN A 553 -7.43 -6.36 14.68
CA ASN A 553 -8.85 -6.41 15.08
C ASN A 553 -9.80 -6.87 13.95
N VAL A 554 -9.24 -7.41 12.87
CA VAL A 554 -9.98 -8.05 11.78
C VAL A 554 -10.72 -9.29 12.32
N ALA A 555 -11.96 -9.49 11.89
CA ALA A 555 -12.75 -10.64 12.32
C ALA A 555 -12.13 -11.96 11.82
N GLU A 556 -12.17 -13.00 12.66
CA GLU A 556 -11.50 -14.28 12.37
C GLU A 556 -11.97 -14.92 11.05
N LYS A 557 -13.25 -14.77 10.70
CA LYS A 557 -13.83 -15.29 9.46
C LYS A 557 -13.22 -14.68 8.19
N ASP A 558 -12.66 -13.48 8.29
CA ASP A 558 -12.10 -12.73 7.16
C ASP A 558 -10.59 -12.98 7.00
N VAL A 559 -9.96 -13.69 7.94
CA VAL A 559 -8.55 -14.10 7.87
C VAL A 559 -8.38 -15.14 6.77
N PHE A 560 -7.77 -14.73 5.66
CA PHE A 560 -7.51 -15.57 4.50
C PHE A 560 -6.00 -15.76 4.28
N ARG A 561 -5.51 -16.99 4.43
CA ARG A 561 -4.10 -17.36 4.35
C ARG A 561 -3.94 -18.67 3.54
N PRO A 562 -2.71 -19.05 3.11
CA PRO A 562 -2.51 -20.34 2.47
C PRO A 562 -2.98 -21.49 3.36
N SER A 563 -3.55 -22.53 2.75
CA SER A 563 -4.13 -23.67 3.47
C SER A 563 -3.16 -24.33 4.46
N ALA A 564 -1.86 -24.33 4.13
CA ALA A 564 -0.79 -24.86 4.97
C ALA A 564 -0.76 -24.26 6.38
N TRP A 565 -1.21 -23.01 6.58
CA TRP A 565 -1.27 -22.38 7.91
C TRP A 565 -2.13 -23.20 8.88
N SER A 566 -3.22 -23.82 8.40
CA SER A 566 -4.07 -24.68 9.25
C SER A 566 -3.33 -25.89 9.83
N GLY A 567 -2.30 -26.38 9.13
CA GLY A 567 -1.42 -27.46 9.61
C GLY A 567 -0.53 -27.05 10.79
N PHE A 568 -0.36 -25.75 11.05
CA PHE A 568 0.41 -25.22 12.17
C PHE A 568 -0.44 -24.95 13.43
N GLY A 569 -1.72 -25.31 13.44
CA GLY A 569 -2.61 -25.26 14.61
C GLY A 569 -3.86 -24.42 14.40
N GLN A 570 -4.80 -24.49 15.35
CA GLN A 570 -6.09 -23.79 15.26
C GLN A 570 -6.03 -22.34 15.74
N ASP A 571 -5.16 -22.04 16.71
CA ASP A 571 -4.89 -20.67 17.16
C ASP A 571 -4.29 -19.83 16.02
N LYS A 572 -5.03 -18.80 15.58
CA LYS A 572 -4.75 -18.02 14.38
C LYS A 572 -3.46 -17.21 14.46
N GLU A 573 -3.11 -16.74 15.66
CA GLU A 573 -1.84 -16.03 15.88
C GLU A 573 -0.68 -17.03 15.91
N GLY A 574 -0.78 -18.07 16.73
CA GLY A 574 0.28 -19.08 16.86
C GLY A 574 0.56 -19.83 15.56
N GLN A 575 -0.46 -20.15 14.75
CA GLN A 575 -0.23 -20.76 13.44
C GLN A 575 0.55 -19.83 12.51
N ASP A 576 0.34 -18.50 12.61
CA ASP A 576 0.96 -17.52 11.73
C ASP A 576 2.46 -17.41 12.00
N TYR A 577 2.84 -17.27 13.27
CA TYR A 577 4.25 -17.25 13.67
C TYR A 577 4.97 -18.55 13.29
N ARG A 578 4.34 -19.71 13.54
CA ARG A 578 4.95 -21.01 13.21
C ARG A 578 5.11 -21.20 11.69
N ALA A 579 4.08 -20.85 10.90
CA ALA A 579 4.13 -20.95 9.45
C ALA A 579 5.16 -19.97 8.85
N CYS A 580 5.17 -18.70 9.28
CA CYS A 580 6.14 -17.71 8.83
C CYS A 580 7.58 -18.12 9.18
N ALA A 581 7.80 -18.64 10.40
CA ALA A 581 9.12 -19.16 10.80
C ALA A 581 9.54 -20.39 9.99
N ASN A 582 8.60 -21.29 9.66
CA ASN A 582 8.87 -22.49 8.88
C ASN A 582 9.21 -22.20 7.42
N PHE A 583 8.40 -21.37 6.76
CA PHE A 583 8.58 -21.07 5.33
C PHE A 583 9.64 -19.99 5.08
N GLY A 584 9.88 -19.10 6.05
CA GLY A 584 10.86 -18.03 5.94
C GLY A 584 10.50 -16.97 4.90
N PRO A 585 11.41 -16.01 4.66
CA PRO A 585 11.26 -14.98 3.63
C PRO A 585 11.06 -15.60 2.24
N LEU A 586 10.27 -14.94 1.38
CA LEU A 586 9.87 -15.48 0.08
C LEU A 586 11.05 -15.69 -0.90
N TYR A 587 12.09 -14.87 -0.85
CA TYR A 587 13.16 -14.84 -1.86
C TYR A 587 14.52 -15.30 -1.34
N LYS A 588 14.52 -16.22 -0.36
CA LYS A 588 15.72 -16.74 0.29
C LYS A 588 16.14 -18.13 -0.19
#